data_AF-A0A7J8C2F9-F1
#
_entry.id   AF-A0A7J8C2F9-F1
#
_cell.length_a   1.000
_cell.length_b   1.000
_cell.length_c   1.000
_cell.angle_alpha   90.00
_cell.angle_beta   90.00
_cell.angle_gamma   90.00
#
_symmetry.space_group_name_H-M   'P 1'
#
loop_
_entity.id
_entity.type
_entity.pdbx_description
1 polymer ?
#
loop_
_entity_poly.entity_id
_entity_poly.type
_entity_poly.pdbx_seq_one_letter_code
_entity_poly.pdbx_strand_id
1 'polypeptide(L)'
;MLESYVTPILMSYVNRYIKNLKPSDLQLSLWGGDVVLSKLELKLDVLEQELKLPFTFLSGHIHELRIHVPWTKLGSESVVITINTMECILKLKDGMQDDHESCGSNSTNRSTTENTKSSVKPRRIQQAAPTDPDLPPGYVQSLIRRVVNNVNIVINNLILKYVEDDIVLSVNITSAECYTVGELWDRAFMDISATDLVLRKVINFSDCTVCLDKRNASGKIEFYQDPLLYKCSFRTRLHFTYDNLNSKMPSVIKVCCSFSSS
;
A
#
# COMPACT_ATOMS: atom_id res chain seq x y z
N MET A 1 19.53 2.08 18.93
CA MET A 1 18.13 2.05 19.42
C MET A 1 17.27 1.47 18.31
N LEU A 2 16.22 0.70 18.60
CA LEU A 2 15.41 0.04 17.55
C LEU A 2 14.63 1.07 16.71
N GLU A 3 14.30 2.18 17.36
CA GLU A 3 13.69 3.39 16.85
C GLU A 3 14.39 3.92 15.60
N SER A 4 15.73 3.85 15.55
CA SER A 4 16.52 4.30 14.40
C SER A 4 16.37 3.41 13.16
N TYR A 5 15.82 2.20 13.30
CA TYR A 5 15.58 1.28 12.18
C TYR A 5 14.10 1.25 11.78
N VAL A 6 13.18 1.19 12.74
CA VAL A 6 11.74 1.06 12.46
C VAL A 6 11.12 2.40 12.04
N THR A 7 11.52 3.51 12.68
CA THR A 7 10.96 4.84 12.40
C THR A 7 11.15 5.26 10.94
N PRO A 8 12.35 5.17 10.35
CA PRO A 8 12.54 5.54 8.94
C PRO A 8 11.70 4.70 7.98
N ILE A 9 11.45 3.42 8.30
CA ILE A 9 10.64 2.52 7.47
C ILE A 9 9.18 2.97 7.50
N LEU A 10 8.60 3.13 8.69
CA LEU A 10 7.22 3.61 8.83
C LEU A 10 7.05 4.98 8.15
N MET A 11 7.98 5.89 8.38
CA MET A 11 7.95 7.22 7.75
C MET A 11 8.14 7.17 6.24
N SER A 12 8.93 6.24 5.72
CA SER A 12 9.07 6.03 4.27
C SER A 12 7.74 5.61 3.65
N TYR A 13 6.98 4.71 4.28
CA TYR A 13 5.64 4.34 3.81
C TYR A 13 4.69 5.53 3.85
N VAL A 14 4.62 6.26 4.97
CA VAL A 14 3.74 7.43 5.11
C VAL A 14 4.08 8.51 4.06
N ASN A 15 5.37 8.85 3.92
CA ASN A 15 5.86 9.81 2.94
C ASN A 15 5.63 9.37 1.49
N ARG A 16 5.54 8.06 1.23
CA ARG A 16 5.24 7.53 -0.10
C ARG A 16 3.82 7.89 -0.54
N TYR A 17 2.84 7.87 0.37
CA TYR A 17 1.43 8.08 0.02
C TYR A 17 0.91 9.50 0.31
N ILE A 18 1.61 10.32 1.09
CA ILE A 18 1.14 11.65 1.51
C ILE A 18 2.04 12.75 0.93
N LYS A 19 1.43 13.84 0.46
CA LYS A 19 2.11 15.02 -0.08
C LYS A 19 2.67 15.91 1.04
N ASN A 20 3.79 16.56 0.75
CA ASN A 20 4.35 17.67 1.53
C ASN A 20 4.57 17.41 3.03
N LEU A 21 4.83 16.16 3.43
CA LEU A 21 5.22 15.85 4.81
C LEU A 21 6.66 16.29 5.07
N LYS A 22 6.88 16.96 6.20
CA LYS A 22 8.22 17.33 6.69
C LYS A 22 8.79 16.19 7.55
N PRO A 23 9.80 15.45 7.08
CA PRO A 23 10.25 14.21 7.75
C PRO A 23 10.85 14.43 9.14
N SER A 24 11.44 15.59 9.41
CA SER A 24 12.17 15.88 10.66
C SER A 24 11.28 15.84 11.89
N ASP A 25 10.11 16.48 11.83
CA ASP A 25 9.24 16.68 13.00
C ASP A 25 8.44 15.39 13.32
N LEU A 26 8.21 14.59 12.27
CA LEU A 26 7.55 13.29 12.31
C LEU A 26 8.39 12.23 13.03
N GLN A 27 9.69 12.17 12.72
CA GLN A 27 10.58 11.15 13.29
C GLN A 27 10.71 11.30 14.81
N LEU A 28 10.87 12.53 15.30
CA LEU A 28 10.97 12.80 16.74
C LEU A 28 9.69 12.41 17.49
N SER A 29 8.53 12.69 16.88
CA SER A 29 7.23 12.35 17.47
C SER A 29 7.03 10.83 17.56
N LEU A 30 7.47 10.06 16.55
CA LEU A 30 7.32 8.60 16.53
C LEU A 30 8.19 7.90 17.58
N TRP A 31 9.31 8.49 17.98
CA TRP A 31 10.13 7.96 19.08
C TRP A 31 9.39 8.02 20.42
N GLY A 32 8.40 8.92 20.57
CA GLY A 32 7.47 8.93 21.69
C GLY A 32 6.43 7.80 21.67
N GLY A 33 6.34 7.03 20.59
CA GLY A 33 5.38 5.95 20.41
C GLY A 33 4.13 6.34 19.64
N ASP A 34 3.75 7.61 19.67
CA ASP A 34 2.51 8.09 19.08
C ASP A 34 2.73 9.29 18.15
N VAL A 35 2.17 9.21 16.95
CA VAL A 35 2.15 10.31 15.97
C VAL A 35 0.72 10.57 15.56
N VAL A 36 0.34 11.85 15.54
CA VAL A 36 -0.94 12.32 15.01
C VAL A 36 -0.67 13.40 13.97
N LEU A 37 -1.25 13.22 12.80
CA LEU A 37 -1.17 14.15 11.68
C LEU A 37 -2.58 14.48 11.22
N SER A 38 -2.78 15.71 10.76
CA SER A 38 -4.11 16.16 10.34
C SER A 38 -4.05 16.90 9.02
N LYS A 39 -5.18 16.94 8.31
CA LYS A 39 -5.37 17.67 7.04
C LYS A 39 -4.32 17.29 6.01
N LEU A 40 -4.21 15.99 5.77
CA LEU A 40 -3.26 15.40 4.84
C LEU A 40 -3.85 15.29 3.45
N GLU A 41 -2.98 15.39 2.45
CA GLU A 41 -3.33 15.20 1.05
C GLU A 41 -2.59 13.98 0.49
N LEU A 42 -3.30 13.14 -0.25
CA LEU A 42 -2.76 11.92 -0.83
C LEU A 42 -2.03 12.20 -2.15
N LYS A 43 -0.97 11.44 -2.40
CA LYS A 43 -0.27 11.37 -3.68
C LYS A 43 -1.05 10.48 -4.65
N LEU A 44 -1.82 11.12 -5.52
CA LEU A 44 -2.79 10.46 -6.41
C LEU A 44 -2.10 9.54 -7.42
N ASP A 45 -0.94 9.95 -7.93
CA ASP A 45 -0.07 9.20 -8.83
C ASP A 45 0.34 7.84 -8.23
N VAL A 46 0.71 7.85 -6.94
CA VAL A 46 1.09 6.63 -6.22
C VAL A 46 -0.11 5.70 -6.03
N LEU A 47 -1.29 6.26 -5.70
CA LEU A 47 -2.50 5.46 -5.57
C LEU A 47 -2.91 4.80 -6.89
N GLU A 48 -2.81 5.53 -8.01
CA GLU A 48 -3.12 5.00 -9.33
C GLU A 48 -2.17 3.88 -9.75
N GLN A 49 -0.87 4.03 -9.48
CA GLN A 49 0.15 3.03 -9.81
C GLN A 49 -0.02 1.74 -9.00
N GLU A 50 -0.34 1.86 -7.71
CA GLU A 50 -0.45 0.72 -6.79
C GLU A 50 -1.77 -0.02 -6.94
N LEU A 51 -2.89 0.71 -7.12
CA LEU A 51 -4.21 0.10 -7.22
C LEU A 51 -4.51 -0.45 -8.63
N LYS A 52 -3.87 0.11 -9.67
CA LYS A 52 -4.05 -0.29 -11.09
C LYS A 52 -5.52 -0.42 -11.51
N LEU A 53 -6.34 0.50 -11.01
CA LEU A 53 -7.77 0.53 -11.28
C LEU A 53 -8.07 1.23 -12.62
N PRO A 54 -9.25 0.98 -13.22
CA PRO A 54 -9.73 1.69 -14.41
C PRO A 54 -10.18 3.13 -14.11
N PHE A 55 -9.80 3.69 -12.97
CA PHE A 55 -10.17 5.02 -12.51
C PHE A 55 -8.91 5.88 -12.30
N THR A 56 -9.06 7.19 -12.49
CA THR A 56 -8.13 8.21 -12.01
C THR A 56 -8.64 8.84 -10.73
N PHE A 57 -7.71 9.34 -9.91
CA PHE A 57 -8.04 10.09 -8.71
C PHE A 57 -8.00 11.59 -9.02
N LEU A 58 -9.11 12.28 -8.80
CA LEU A 58 -9.20 13.74 -8.90
C LEU A 58 -8.74 14.42 -7.60
N SER A 59 -9.06 13.81 -6.46
CA SER A 59 -8.63 14.28 -5.14
C SER A 59 -8.56 13.15 -4.13
N GLY A 60 -7.80 13.37 -3.07
CA GLY A 60 -7.60 12.41 -2.00
C GLY A 60 -7.13 13.12 -0.73
N HIS A 61 -7.94 13.06 0.31
CA HIS A 61 -7.68 13.75 1.57
C HIS A 61 -7.86 12.80 2.75
N ILE A 62 -7.01 12.98 3.77
CA ILE A 62 -7.15 12.33 5.07
C ILE A 62 -7.31 13.43 6.12
N HIS A 63 -8.40 13.38 6.88
CA HIS A 63 -8.63 14.36 7.94
C HIS A 63 -7.62 14.18 9.07
N GLU A 64 -7.39 12.95 9.51
CA GLU A 64 -6.40 12.65 10.54
C GLU A 64 -5.79 11.24 10.36
N LEU A 65 -4.47 11.14 10.53
CA LEU A 65 -3.70 9.90 10.54
C LEU A 65 -3.01 9.75 11.90
N ARG A 66 -3.23 8.64 12.58
CA ARG A 66 -2.57 8.27 13.83
C ARG A 66 -1.71 7.03 13.62
N ILE A 67 -0.52 7.03 14.21
CA ILE A 67 0.38 5.87 14.20
C ILE A 67 0.78 5.62 15.64
N HIS A 68 0.46 4.43 16.14
CA HIS A 68 0.85 3.95 17.45
C HIS A 68 1.87 2.81 17.31
N VAL A 69 3.05 3.01 17.89
CA VAL A 69 4.17 2.06 17.87
C VAL A 69 4.39 1.55 19.30
N PRO A 70 4.09 0.28 19.59
CA PRO A 70 4.26 -0.29 20.92
C PRO A 70 5.73 -0.68 21.16
N TRP A 71 6.63 0.30 21.29
CA TRP A 71 8.10 0.10 21.36
C TRP A 71 8.54 -0.99 22.33
N THR A 72 7.90 -1.09 23.50
CA THR A 72 8.21 -2.07 24.55
C THR A 72 7.74 -3.48 24.22
N LYS A 73 6.86 -3.65 23.23
CA LYS A 73 6.18 -4.90 22.87
C LYS A 73 6.14 -5.19 21.37
N LEU A 74 7.04 -4.62 20.56
CA LEU A 74 7.10 -4.87 19.11
C LEU A 74 7.30 -6.34 18.72
N GLY A 75 7.72 -7.19 19.66
CA GLY A 75 7.83 -8.64 19.46
C GLY A 75 6.50 -9.40 19.58
N SER A 76 5.43 -8.76 20.08
CA SER A 76 4.14 -9.42 20.38
C SER A 76 2.91 -8.57 20.08
N GLU A 77 3.05 -7.25 19.91
CA GLU A 77 1.97 -6.31 19.59
C GLU A 77 2.26 -5.59 18.27
N SER A 78 1.20 -5.39 17.48
CA SER A 78 1.27 -4.74 16.17
C SER A 78 1.39 -3.22 16.28
N VAL A 79 2.14 -2.61 15.36
CA VAL A 79 1.97 -1.18 15.06
C VAL A 79 0.56 -0.96 14.52
N VAL A 80 -0.16 0.02 15.08
CA VAL A 80 -1.53 0.35 14.69
C VAL A 80 -1.53 1.69 13.96
N ILE A 81 -1.97 1.67 12.71
CA ILE A 81 -2.17 2.86 11.89
C ILE A 81 -3.67 3.13 11.79
N THR A 82 -4.14 4.26 12.30
CA THR A 82 -5.55 4.65 12.26
C THR A 82 -5.72 5.86 11.35
N ILE A 83 -6.56 5.73 10.33
CA ILE A 83 -6.96 6.81 9.43
C ILE A 83 -8.38 7.22 9.82
N ASN A 84 -8.53 8.42 10.38
CA ASN A 84 -9.82 8.98 10.74
C ASN A 84 -10.28 9.91 9.62
N THR A 85 -11.30 9.46 8.90
CA THR A 85 -11.87 10.04 7.69
C THR A 85 -10.90 10.12 6.52
N MET A 86 -11.17 9.32 5.49
CA MET A 86 -10.48 9.36 4.20
C MET A 86 -11.51 9.63 3.11
N GLU A 87 -11.28 10.65 2.29
CA GLU A 87 -12.14 11.00 1.16
C GLU A 87 -11.34 10.97 -0.13
N CYS A 88 -11.83 10.22 -1.13
CA CYS A 88 -11.27 10.21 -2.48
C CYS A 88 -12.36 10.49 -3.51
N ILE A 89 -12.03 11.31 -4.51
CA ILE A 89 -12.87 11.56 -5.67
C ILE A 89 -12.21 10.92 -6.90
N LEU A 90 -12.99 10.15 -7.65
CA LEU A 90 -12.57 9.30 -8.74
C LEU A 90 -13.32 9.67 -10.04
N LYS A 91 -12.68 9.42 -11.18
CA LYS A 91 -13.29 9.44 -12.52
C LYS A 91 -12.81 8.24 -13.31
N LEU A 92 -13.55 7.80 -14.34
CA LEU A 92 -13.07 6.78 -15.27
C LEU A 92 -11.83 7.30 -16.02
N LYS A 93 -10.88 6.41 -16.31
CA LYS A 93 -9.80 6.72 -17.25
C LYS A 93 -10.38 6.83 -18.67
N ASP A 94 -10.15 7.97 -19.33
CA ASP A 94 -10.48 8.11 -20.75
C ASP A 94 -9.56 7.20 -21.57
N GLY A 95 -10.13 6.18 -22.21
CA GLY A 95 -9.40 5.13 -22.94
C GLY A 95 -8.79 5.56 -24.28
N MET A 96 -8.40 6.84 -24.45
CA MET A 96 -7.93 7.39 -25.72
C MET A 96 -6.57 8.08 -25.57
N GLN A 97 -5.50 7.32 -25.28
CA GLN A 97 -4.13 7.51 -25.79
C GLN A 97 -3.16 6.61 -25.01
N ASP A 98 -2.68 5.54 -25.65
CA ASP A 98 -1.25 5.17 -25.65
C ASP A 98 -1.05 3.95 -26.56
N ASP A 99 -1.17 4.19 -27.86
CA ASP A 99 -0.74 3.25 -28.89
C ASP A 99 -0.28 4.04 -30.12
N HIS A 100 0.56 5.07 -29.95
CA HIS A 100 1.16 5.75 -31.10
C HIS A 100 2.38 6.65 -30.80
N GLU A 101 3.51 6.10 -30.35
CA GLU A 101 4.84 6.69 -30.61
C GLU A 101 5.90 5.57 -30.62
N SER A 102 6.85 5.44 -31.55
CA SER A 102 7.05 5.92 -32.90
C SER A 102 8.19 5.04 -33.43
N CYS A 103 7.93 4.23 -34.46
CA CYS A 103 8.99 3.53 -35.21
C CYS A 103 9.77 4.57 -36.02
N GLY A 104 10.71 5.25 -35.37
CA GLY A 104 11.67 6.14 -35.99
C GLY A 104 12.84 5.36 -36.59
N SER A 105 12.67 4.90 -37.82
CA SER A 105 13.75 4.45 -38.69
C SER A 105 14.81 5.56 -38.84
N ASN A 106 16.07 5.24 -38.61
CA ASN A 106 17.16 5.90 -39.32
C ASN A 106 18.33 4.95 -39.53
N SER A 107 18.61 4.68 -40.81
CA SER A 107 19.70 3.87 -41.28
C SER A 107 21.04 4.62 -41.25
N THR A 108 22.09 3.82 -41.41
CA THR A 108 23.33 4.02 -42.17
C THR A 108 24.64 4.36 -41.43
N ASN A 109 25.61 3.44 -41.65
CA ASN A 109 27.06 3.62 -41.78
C ASN A 109 27.96 3.60 -40.53
N ARG A 110 28.67 2.48 -40.27
CA ARG A 110 30.02 2.18 -40.83
C ARG A 110 30.61 0.89 -40.24
N SER A 111 31.01 0.01 -41.14
CA SER A 111 31.88 -1.17 -40.93
C SER A 111 33.36 -0.78 -40.90
N THR A 112 34.18 -1.44 -40.06
CA THR A 112 35.54 -1.95 -40.36
C THR A 112 36.12 -2.76 -39.18
N THR A 113 36.16 -4.08 -39.36
CA THR A 113 37.29 -5.03 -39.22
C THR A 113 38.31 -4.98 -38.06
N GLU A 114 38.37 -6.11 -37.34
CA GLU A 114 39.54 -6.92 -36.88
C GLU A 114 40.66 -6.22 -36.06
N ASN A 115 41.20 -6.76 -34.95
CA ASN A 115 41.95 -8.02 -34.91
C ASN A 115 42.53 -8.31 -33.48
N THR A 116 42.80 -9.60 -33.22
CA THR A 116 43.87 -10.17 -32.33
C THR A 116 43.67 -10.49 -30.83
N LYS A 117 43.63 -11.81 -30.62
CA LYS A 117 43.92 -12.69 -29.46
C LYS A 117 44.89 -12.21 -28.37
N SER A 118 44.64 -12.61 -27.11
CA SER A 118 45.59 -13.39 -26.28
C SER A 118 44.99 -13.94 -24.97
N SER A 119 45.27 -15.22 -24.70
CA SER A 119 44.91 -16.03 -23.52
C SER A 119 45.65 -15.61 -22.25
N VAL A 120 44.98 -15.64 -21.07
CA VAL A 120 45.57 -16.10 -19.80
C VAL A 120 44.50 -16.74 -18.89
N LYS A 121 44.92 -17.82 -18.20
CA LYS A 121 44.21 -18.87 -17.43
C LYS A 121 43.29 -18.42 -16.27
N PRO A 122 42.33 -19.27 -15.83
CA PRO A 122 41.45 -18.98 -14.70
C PRO A 122 42.16 -19.27 -13.36
N ARG A 123 42.26 -18.26 -12.48
CA ARG A 123 42.72 -18.42 -11.11
C ARG A 123 41.52 -18.38 -10.17
N ARG A 124 41.14 -19.57 -9.70
CA ARG A 124 40.16 -19.81 -8.64
C ARG A 124 40.69 -19.14 -7.35
N ILE A 125 40.09 -18.03 -6.94
CA ILE A 125 40.27 -17.46 -5.61
C ILE A 125 38.88 -17.37 -5.00
N GLN A 126 38.65 -18.21 -3.99
CA GLN A 126 37.58 -18.02 -3.02
C GLN A 126 37.74 -16.61 -2.43
N GLN A 127 36.90 -15.69 -2.87
CA GLN A 127 36.64 -14.46 -2.12
C GLN A 127 35.40 -14.74 -1.29
N ALA A 128 35.62 -14.98 0.00
CA ALA A 128 34.61 -14.70 1.00
C ALA A 128 34.17 -13.26 0.77
N ALA A 129 32.88 -13.07 0.50
CA ALA A 129 32.30 -11.74 0.32
C ALA A 129 32.63 -10.89 1.56
N PRO A 130 33.06 -9.62 1.37
CA PRO A 130 33.19 -8.71 2.49
C PRO A 130 31.79 -8.53 3.10
N THR A 131 31.66 -8.80 4.40
CA THR A 131 30.50 -8.38 5.19
C THR A 131 30.40 -6.87 5.11
N ASP A 132 29.43 -6.38 4.34
CA ASP A 132 29.03 -4.98 4.32
C ASP A 132 28.67 -4.56 5.76
N PRO A 133 29.33 -3.53 6.33
CA PRO A 133 29.09 -3.07 7.69
C PRO A 133 27.75 -2.32 7.87
N ASP A 134 27.00 -2.10 6.79
CA ASP A 134 25.74 -1.33 6.79
C ASP A 134 24.47 -2.16 6.97
N LEU A 135 24.57 -3.49 7.09
CA LEU A 135 23.40 -4.33 7.30
C LEU A 135 23.03 -4.39 8.80
N PRO A 136 21.76 -4.15 9.17
CA PRO A 136 21.32 -4.29 10.56
C PRO A 136 21.64 -5.68 11.11
N PRO A 137 21.91 -5.83 12.41
CA PRO A 137 22.06 -7.14 13.02
C PRO A 137 20.88 -8.06 12.66
N GLY A 138 21.12 -9.34 12.41
CA GLY A 138 20.07 -10.26 11.91
C GLY A 138 18.80 -10.30 12.76
N TYR A 139 18.93 -10.14 14.08
CA TYR A 139 17.78 -9.99 14.99
C TYR A 139 16.95 -8.72 14.68
N VAL A 140 17.60 -7.59 14.45
CA VAL A 140 16.93 -6.33 14.09
C VAL A 140 16.19 -6.48 12.76
N GLN A 141 16.80 -7.13 11.78
CA GLN A 141 16.15 -7.41 10.50
C GLN A 141 14.90 -8.30 10.66
N SER A 142 14.98 -9.34 11.51
CA SER A 142 13.82 -10.19 11.82
C SER A 142 12.69 -9.42 12.50
N LEU A 143 13.04 -8.49 13.40
CA LEU A 143 12.08 -7.66 14.11
C LEU A 143 11.41 -6.65 13.18
N ILE A 144 12.17 -5.99 12.29
CA ILE A 144 11.63 -5.11 11.25
C ILE A 144 10.62 -5.86 10.38
N ARG A 145 10.98 -7.06 9.91
CA ARG A 145 10.06 -7.89 9.12
C ARG A 145 8.79 -8.20 9.90
N ARG A 146 8.92 -8.59 11.16
CA ARG A 146 7.79 -8.90 12.04
C ARG A 146 6.88 -7.70 12.24
N VAL A 147 7.45 -6.51 12.42
CA VAL A 147 6.69 -5.25 12.49
C VAL A 147 5.91 -5.01 11.20
N VAL A 148 6.56 -5.06 10.04
CA VAL A 148 5.92 -4.83 8.73
C VAL A 148 4.80 -5.84 8.46
N ASN A 149 5.04 -7.12 8.76
CA ASN A 149 4.07 -8.19 8.54
C ASN A 149 2.81 -8.00 9.37
N ASN A 150 2.93 -7.49 10.61
CA ASN A 150 1.84 -7.39 11.56
C ASN A 150 1.23 -6.00 11.70
N VAL A 151 1.60 -5.01 10.87
CA VAL A 151 0.93 -3.71 10.89
C VAL A 151 -0.59 -3.90 10.76
N ASN A 152 -1.32 -3.34 11.73
CA ASN A 152 -2.77 -3.24 11.72
C ASN A 152 -3.18 -1.87 11.18
N ILE A 153 -4.07 -1.84 10.21
CA ILE A 153 -4.58 -0.60 9.61
C ILE A 153 -6.07 -0.51 9.88
N VAL A 154 -6.49 0.55 10.54
CA VAL A 154 -7.89 0.88 10.83
C VAL A 154 -8.23 2.14 10.04
N ILE A 155 -9.30 2.11 9.27
CA ILE A 155 -9.85 3.28 8.58
C ILE A 155 -11.25 3.50 9.15
N ASN A 156 -11.48 4.66 9.74
CA ASN A 156 -12.79 5.09 10.19
C ASN A 156 -13.33 6.10 9.17
N ASN A 157 -14.54 5.88 8.66
CA ASN A 157 -15.21 6.72 7.68
C ASN A 157 -14.43 6.86 6.36
N LEU A 158 -14.51 5.85 5.50
CA LEU A 158 -13.97 5.88 4.14
C LEU A 158 -15.05 6.32 3.15
N ILE A 159 -14.80 7.41 2.45
CA ILE A 159 -15.72 8.01 1.48
C ILE A 159 -15.05 7.98 0.11
N LEU A 160 -15.65 7.26 -0.84
CA LEU A 160 -15.23 7.23 -2.23
C LEU A 160 -16.36 7.79 -3.08
N LYS A 161 -16.06 8.80 -3.91
CA LYS A 161 -17.01 9.40 -4.84
C LYS A 161 -16.53 9.21 -6.25
N TYR A 162 -17.27 8.51 -7.07
CA TYR A 162 -17.08 8.50 -8.51
C TYR A 162 -17.97 9.56 -9.14
N VAL A 163 -17.38 10.44 -9.95
CA VAL A 163 -18.09 11.57 -10.56
C VAL A 163 -17.99 11.46 -12.09
N GLU A 164 -19.15 11.50 -12.73
CA GLU A 164 -19.33 11.57 -14.18
C GLU A 164 -20.38 12.66 -14.49
N ASP A 165 -20.51 13.06 -15.75
CA ASP A 165 -21.15 14.34 -16.13
C ASP A 165 -22.54 14.56 -15.50
N ASP A 166 -23.40 13.53 -15.49
CA ASP A 166 -24.76 13.58 -14.95
C ASP A 166 -24.99 12.66 -13.74
N ILE A 167 -23.99 11.94 -13.26
CA ILE A 167 -24.12 10.98 -12.14
C ILE A 167 -22.99 11.10 -11.12
N VAL A 168 -23.32 10.85 -9.85
CA VAL A 168 -22.36 10.70 -8.76
C VAL A 168 -22.66 9.41 -8.02
N LEU A 169 -21.71 8.47 -8.06
CA LEU A 169 -21.76 7.26 -7.26
C LEU A 169 -20.94 7.48 -5.99
N SER A 170 -21.57 7.39 -4.83
CA SER A 170 -20.91 7.55 -3.53
C SER A 170 -20.89 6.22 -2.78
N VAL A 171 -19.70 5.78 -2.37
CA VAL A 171 -19.49 4.64 -1.47
C VAL A 171 -19.01 5.19 -0.14
N ASN A 172 -19.76 4.93 0.93
CA ASN A 172 -19.38 5.28 2.29
C ASN A 172 -19.24 4.01 3.13
N ILE A 173 -18.10 3.84 3.80
CA ILE A 173 -17.82 2.71 4.68
C ILE A 173 -17.47 3.26 6.06
N THR A 174 -18.26 2.92 7.07
CA THR A 174 -18.06 3.44 8.43
C THR A 174 -16.74 2.97 9.04
N SER A 175 -16.35 1.71 8.80
CA SER A 175 -15.07 1.20 9.28
C SER A 175 -14.51 0.12 8.35
N ALA A 176 -13.21 0.20 8.09
CA ALA A 176 -12.44 -0.86 7.45
C ALA A 176 -11.22 -1.20 8.32
N GLU A 177 -11.03 -2.46 8.66
CA GLU A 177 -9.89 -2.91 9.47
C GLU A 177 -9.12 -4.02 8.76
N CYS A 178 -7.81 -3.83 8.60
CA CYS A 178 -6.88 -4.76 7.99
C CYS A 178 -5.85 -5.27 9.01
N TYR A 179 -5.86 -6.57 9.30
CA TYR A 179 -4.96 -7.19 10.27
C TYR A 179 -4.48 -8.56 9.81
N THR A 180 -3.40 -9.03 10.44
CA THR A 180 -2.79 -10.35 10.16
C THR A 180 -3.57 -11.47 10.82
N VAL A 181 -3.65 -12.59 10.12
CA VAL A 181 -4.39 -13.78 10.58
C VAL A 181 -3.57 -15.05 10.48
N GLY A 182 -3.93 -16.04 11.31
CA GLY A 182 -3.38 -17.38 11.30
C GLY A 182 -3.87 -18.22 10.12
N GLU A 183 -3.49 -19.49 10.12
CA GLU A 183 -3.93 -20.48 9.11
C GLU A 183 -5.45 -20.70 9.14
N LEU A 184 -6.07 -20.55 10.32
CA LEU A 184 -7.51 -20.71 10.53
C LEU A 184 -8.30 -19.40 10.33
N TRP A 185 -7.67 -18.34 9.80
CA TRP A 185 -8.28 -17.02 9.57
C TRP A 185 -8.77 -16.28 10.82
N ASP A 186 -8.25 -16.66 11.99
CA ASP A 186 -8.36 -15.95 13.25
C ASP A 186 -7.26 -14.89 13.39
N ARG A 187 -7.53 -13.80 14.14
CA ARG A 187 -6.54 -12.73 14.34
C ARG A 187 -5.33 -13.29 15.07
N ALA A 188 -4.15 -13.11 14.50
CA ALA A 188 -2.91 -13.61 15.06
C ALA A 188 -1.73 -12.70 14.75
N PHE A 189 -0.74 -12.69 15.65
CA PHE A 189 0.54 -12.03 15.45
C PHE A 189 1.53 -13.06 14.89
N MET A 190 1.79 -12.99 13.58
CA MET A 190 2.47 -14.06 12.83
C MET A 190 3.79 -13.59 12.25
N ASP A 191 4.78 -14.49 12.19
CA ASP A 191 5.98 -14.29 11.38
C ASP A 191 5.91 -15.18 10.12
N ILE A 192 6.59 -14.79 9.05
CA ILE A 192 6.68 -15.61 7.85
C ILE A 192 7.69 -16.72 8.14
N SER A 193 7.22 -17.97 8.13
CA SER A 193 8.09 -19.15 8.26
C SER A 193 8.89 -19.37 6.97
N ALA A 194 10.09 -19.94 7.11
CA ALA A 194 10.91 -20.33 5.95
C ALA A 194 10.29 -21.48 5.13
N THR A 195 9.36 -22.22 5.74
CA THR A 195 8.70 -23.39 5.14
C THR A 195 7.54 -22.99 4.23
N ASP A 196 6.72 -22.03 4.66
CA ASP A 196 5.48 -21.73 3.97
C ASP A 196 5.59 -20.44 3.14
N LEU A 197 6.42 -19.48 3.58
CA LEU A 197 6.59 -18.18 2.92
C LEU A 197 5.24 -17.48 2.61
N VAL A 198 4.24 -17.71 3.47
CA VAL A 198 2.88 -17.17 3.34
C VAL A 198 2.62 -16.14 4.43
N LEU A 199 1.99 -15.02 4.04
CA LEU A 199 1.34 -14.09 4.95
C LEU A 199 -0.15 -14.02 4.60
N ARG A 200 -1.02 -14.05 5.62
CA ARG A 200 -2.46 -13.90 5.45
C ARG A 200 -2.93 -12.64 6.17
N LYS A 201 -3.76 -11.86 5.49
CA LYS A 201 -4.45 -10.71 6.10
C LYS A 201 -5.93 -10.78 5.82
N VAL A 202 -6.72 -10.19 6.70
CA VAL A 202 -8.15 -9.99 6.51
C VAL A 202 -8.42 -8.51 6.54
N ILE A 203 -9.26 -8.04 5.62
CA ILE A 203 -9.88 -6.72 5.67
C ILE A 203 -11.37 -6.90 5.94
N ASN A 204 -11.85 -6.39 7.06
CA ASN A 204 -13.28 -6.34 7.37
C ASN A 204 -13.81 -4.95 7.03
N PHE A 205 -14.87 -4.87 6.24
CA PHE A 205 -15.58 -3.64 5.93
C PHE A 205 -16.96 -3.70 6.59
N SER A 206 -17.29 -2.65 7.36
CA SER A 206 -18.53 -2.55 8.13
C SER A 206 -19.35 -1.35 7.66
N ASP A 207 -20.67 -1.54 7.59
CA ASP A 207 -21.64 -0.52 7.20
C ASP A 207 -21.33 0.18 5.88
N CYS A 208 -21.02 -0.59 4.84
CA CYS A 208 -20.86 -0.08 3.49
C CYS A 208 -22.22 0.32 2.91
N THR A 209 -22.33 1.58 2.49
CA THR A 209 -23.51 2.15 1.85
C THR A 209 -23.12 2.73 0.50
N VAL A 210 -23.90 2.42 -0.53
CA VAL A 210 -23.67 2.87 -1.90
C VAL A 210 -24.89 3.66 -2.37
N CYS A 211 -24.68 4.89 -2.80
CA CYS A 211 -25.72 5.77 -3.35
C CYS A 211 -25.36 6.15 -4.79
N LEU A 212 -26.35 6.23 -5.67
CA LEU A 212 -26.20 6.73 -7.03
C LEU A 212 -27.14 7.91 -7.22
N ASP A 213 -26.57 9.11 -7.29
CA ASP A 213 -27.32 10.35 -7.35
C ASP A 213 -27.20 10.99 -8.73
N LYS A 214 -28.29 11.62 -9.21
CA LYS A 214 -28.28 12.35 -10.47
C LYS A 214 -27.85 13.80 -10.25
N ARG A 215 -26.90 14.25 -11.07
CA ARG A 215 -26.37 15.60 -11.10
C ARG A 215 -27.07 16.41 -12.20
N ASN A 216 -27.31 17.68 -11.93
CA ASN A 216 -27.84 18.61 -12.93
C ASN A 216 -26.71 19.33 -13.68
N ALA A 217 -27.07 20.08 -14.73
CA ALA A 217 -26.11 20.83 -15.55
C ALA A 217 -25.30 21.89 -14.77
N SER A 218 -25.76 22.29 -13.57
CA SER A 218 -25.01 23.20 -12.67
C SER A 218 -24.05 22.47 -11.73
N GLY A 219 -24.03 21.14 -11.79
CA GLY A 219 -23.16 20.30 -11.00
C GLY A 219 -23.65 20.03 -9.57
N LYS A 220 -24.92 20.30 -9.25
CA LYS A 220 -25.55 19.97 -7.97
C LYS A 220 -26.36 18.68 -8.08
N ILE A 221 -26.42 17.93 -6.99
CA ILE A 221 -27.29 16.77 -6.87
C ILE A 221 -28.73 17.30 -6.82
N GLU A 222 -29.54 16.94 -7.81
CA GLU A 222 -30.92 17.40 -7.91
C GLU A 222 -31.88 16.54 -7.10
N PHE A 223 -31.62 15.23 -7.08
CA PHE A 223 -32.41 14.25 -6.36
C PHE A 223 -31.49 13.20 -5.73
N TYR A 224 -31.64 13.00 -4.42
CA TYR A 224 -31.04 11.87 -3.73
C TYR A 224 -31.89 10.63 -4.00
N GLN A 225 -31.30 9.57 -4.54
CA GLN A 225 -32.00 8.30 -4.73
C GLN A 225 -31.84 7.39 -3.50
N ASP A 226 -32.71 6.40 -3.39
CA ASP A 226 -32.53 5.34 -2.40
C ASP A 226 -31.18 4.64 -2.61
N PRO A 227 -30.47 4.28 -1.51
CA PRO A 227 -29.16 3.64 -1.62
C PRO A 227 -29.26 2.31 -2.35
N LEU A 228 -28.41 2.11 -3.36
CA LEU A 228 -28.26 0.85 -4.10
C LEU A 228 -27.86 -0.31 -3.17
N LEU A 229 -27.10 0.01 -2.12
CA LEU A 229 -26.66 -0.91 -1.10
C LEU A 229 -26.69 -0.17 0.23
N TYR A 230 -27.31 -0.74 1.26
CA TYR A 230 -27.45 -0.08 2.55
C TYR A 230 -26.83 -0.91 3.67
N LYS A 231 -25.84 -0.33 4.36
CA LYS A 231 -25.18 -0.90 5.54
C LYS A 231 -24.76 -2.37 5.40
N CYS A 232 -24.23 -2.76 4.25
CA CYS A 232 -23.74 -4.13 4.09
C CYS A 232 -22.37 -4.26 4.76
N SER A 233 -22.07 -5.47 5.25
CA SER A 233 -20.74 -5.81 5.74
C SER A 233 -20.14 -6.92 4.87
N PHE A 234 -18.86 -6.79 4.57
CA PHE A 234 -18.15 -7.78 3.79
C PHE A 234 -16.71 -7.92 4.27
N ARG A 235 -16.15 -9.09 4.02
CA ARG A 235 -14.79 -9.45 4.41
C ARG A 235 -13.99 -9.80 3.17
N THR A 236 -12.78 -9.27 3.10
CA THR A 236 -11.79 -9.64 2.09
C THR A 236 -10.65 -10.40 2.75
N ARG A 237 -10.38 -11.59 2.24
CA ARG A 237 -9.25 -12.45 2.63
C ARG A 237 -8.12 -12.27 1.62
N LEU A 238 -6.94 -11.94 2.13
CA LEU A 238 -5.73 -11.73 1.35
C LEU A 238 -4.71 -12.81 1.71
N HIS A 239 -4.22 -13.49 0.68
CA HIS A 239 -3.18 -14.50 0.82
C HIS A 239 -1.98 -14.11 -0.04
N PHE A 240 -0.89 -13.77 0.62
CA PHE A 240 0.37 -13.33 0.03
C PHE A 240 1.37 -14.49 0.08
N THR A 241 1.93 -14.84 -1.07
CA THR A 241 3.03 -15.81 -1.17
C THR A 241 4.30 -15.06 -1.57
N TYR A 242 5.42 -15.40 -0.94
CA TYR A 242 6.73 -14.80 -1.20
C TYR A 242 7.70 -15.85 -1.72
N ASP A 243 8.62 -15.45 -2.60
CA ASP A 243 9.63 -16.38 -3.13
C ASP A 243 10.72 -16.72 -2.09
N ASN A 244 10.97 -15.80 -1.16
CA ASN A 244 11.89 -15.98 -0.05
C ASN A 244 11.57 -14.98 1.07
N LEU A 245 12.18 -15.20 2.23
CA LEU A 245 11.98 -14.35 3.42
C LEU A 245 12.38 -12.89 3.22
N ASN A 246 13.31 -12.59 2.30
CA ASN A 246 13.83 -11.24 2.08
C ASN A 246 13.09 -10.50 0.97
N SER A 247 12.09 -11.12 0.32
CA SER A 247 11.29 -10.48 -0.71
C SER A 247 10.51 -9.29 -0.15
N LYS A 248 10.68 -8.11 -0.76
CA LYS A 248 9.96 -6.89 -0.37
C LYS A 248 8.50 -6.89 -0.82
N MET A 249 8.19 -7.64 -1.89
CA MET A 249 6.87 -7.76 -2.48
C MET A 249 6.50 -9.24 -2.59
N PRO A 250 5.21 -9.58 -2.44
CA PRO A 250 4.72 -10.93 -2.68
C PRO A 250 4.80 -11.27 -4.17
N SER A 251 5.11 -12.52 -4.51
CA SER A 251 5.08 -13.02 -5.89
C SER A 251 3.66 -13.37 -6.35
N VAL A 252 2.81 -13.79 -5.41
CA VAL A 252 1.39 -14.07 -5.68
C VAL A 252 0.52 -13.44 -4.60
N ILE A 253 -0.53 -12.74 -5.03
CA ILE A 253 -1.59 -12.21 -4.18
C ILE A 253 -2.90 -12.87 -4.61
N LYS A 254 -3.51 -13.66 -3.72
CA LYS A 254 -4.87 -14.18 -3.91
C LYS A 254 -5.83 -13.39 -3.04
N VAL A 255 -6.92 -12.93 -3.64
CA VAL A 255 -7.95 -12.12 -2.99
C VAL A 255 -9.27 -12.89 -3.07
N CYS A 256 -9.95 -13.04 -1.94
CA CYS A 256 -11.27 -13.65 -1.86
C CYS A 256 -12.20 -12.76 -1.03
N CYS A 257 -13.27 -12.26 -1.64
CA CYS A 257 -14.26 -11.44 -0.98
C CYS A 257 -15.49 -12.29 -0.63
N SER A 258 -15.94 -12.22 0.62
CA SER A 258 -17.15 -12.86 1.10
C SER A 258 -18.07 -11.82 1.71
N PHE A 259 -19.32 -11.79 1.26
CA PHE A 259 -20.36 -10.97 1.86
C PHE A 259 -20.98 -11.71 3.04
N SER A 260 -21.14 -11.02 4.16
CA SER A 260 -22.02 -11.48 5.23
C SER A 260 -23.38 -10.84 5.00
N SER A 261 -24.34 -11.58 4.44
CA SER A 261 -25.74 -11.18 4.48
C SER A 261 -26.19 -11.18 5.94
N SER A 262 -26.70 -10.05 6.41
CA SER A 262 -27.42 -9.93 7.68
C SER A 262 -28.76 -10.64 7.60
#